data_AF-A0A0A2WPF9-F1
#
_entry.id   AF-A0A0A2WPF9-F1
#
_cell.length_a   1.000
_cell.length_b   1.000
_cell.length_c   1.000
_cell.angle_alpha   90.00
_cell.angle_beta   90.00
_cell.angle_gamma   90.00
#
_symmetry.space_group_name_H-M   'P 1'
#
loop_
_entity.id
_entity.type
_entity.pdbx_description
1 polymer ?
#
loop_
_entity_poly.entity_id
_entity_poly.type
_entity_poly.pdbx_seq_one_letter_code
_entity_poly.pdbx_strand_id
1 'polypeptide(L)'
;MRTWKLILLTGLLAACSGHTVYRLEVDLLSFLPEDQRSGSLTLQAGSAETVLPGNEGQPVGLPGSEALVDAWMQVALDLTNQTDADLSGALEVRVGPENDTNLFDGSGDVLWGSASVSIPQGGNGSLSLDFTLDPNANPSVYNLVRSGRFRVAAKVSLSAGAGDVDYTWKQADLNLRLKPFNLIPNP
;
A
#
# COMPACT_ATOMS: atom_id res chain seq x y z
N MET A 1 -36.60 37.50 -18.16
CA MET A 1 -35.24 37.67 -17.59
C MET A 1 -35.03 36.95 -16.24
N ARG A 2 -35.88 35.99 -15.83
CA ARG A 2 -35.79 35.31 -14.53
C ARG A 2 -35.19 33.88 -14.60
N THR A 3 -35.30 33.24 -15.76
CA THR A 3 -34.75 31.90 -16.06
C THR A 3 -33.24 31.89 -16.30
N TRP A 4 -32.66 32.99 -16.81
CA TRP A 4 -31.22 33.06 -17.09
C TRP A 4 -30.34 33.10 -15.83
N LYS A 5 -30.86 33.66 -14.72
CA LYS A 5 -30.16 33.68 -13.43
C LYS A 5 -30.08 32.31 -12.77
N LEU A 6 -31.06 31.42 -13.02
CA LEU A 6 -31.04 30.06 -12.47
C LEU A 6 -29.97 29.19 -13.14
N ILE A 7 -29.81 29.30 -14.47
CA ILE A 7 -28.85 28.50 -15.25
C ILE A 7 -27.39 28.83 -14.87
N LEU A 8 -27.09 30.12 -14.67
CA LEU A 8 -25.77 30.59 -14.22
C LEU A 8 -25.44 30.11 -12.80
N LEU A 9 -26.44 30.06 -11.91
CA LEU A 9 -26.24 29.59 -10.53
C LEU A 9 -26.03 28.07 -10.49
N THR A 10 -26.80 27.29 -11.26
CA THR A 10 -26.59 25.83 -11.37
C THR A 10 -25.26 25.47 -12.01
N GLY A 11 -24.77 26.26 -12.98
CA GLY A 11 -23.45 26.06 -13.59
C GLY A 11 -22.28 26.32 -12.61
N LEU A 12 -22.40 27.36 -11.77
CA LEU A 12 -21.39 27.67 -10.74
C LEU A 12 -21.33 26.61 -9.63
N LEU A 13 -22.48 26.08 -9.18
CA LEU A 13 -22.48 24.98 -8.20
C LEU A 13 -21.93 23.67 -8.78
N ALA A 14 -22.25 23.34 -10.03
CA ALA A 14 -21.70 22.16 -10.70
C ALA A 14 -20.20 22.26 -11.00
N ALA A 15 -19.68 23.47 -11.27
CA ALA A 15 -18.25 23.71 -11.43
C ALA A 15 -17.48 23.57 -10.10
N CYS A 16 -18.10 23.95 -8.98
CA CYS A 16 -17.52 23.77 -7.65
C CYS A 16 -17.43 22.29 -7.24
N SER A 17 -18.42 21.46 -7.60
CA SER A 17 -18.38 20.02 -7.33
C SER A 17 -17.36 19.26 -8.19
N GLY A 18 -17.11 19.71 -9.43
CA GLY A 18 -16.14 19.09 -10.34
C GLY A 18 -14.67 19.26 -9.92
N HIS A 19 -14.38 20.16 -8.99
CA HIS A 19 -13.03 20.37 -8.42
C HIS A 19 -12.85 19.76 -7.04
N THR A 20 -13.88 19.10 -6.50
CA THR A 20 -13.78 18.46 -5.18
C THR A 20 -12.87 17.24 -5.30
N VAL A 21 -11.81 17.22 -4.50
CA VAL A 21 -10.90 16.08 -4.36
C VAL A 21 -11.06 15.52 -2.97
N TYR A 22 -11.42 14.25 -2.87
CA TYR A 22 -11.43 13.51 -1.61
C TYR A 22 -10.07 12.87 -1.39
N ARG A 23 -9.65 12.80 -0.14
CA ARG A 23 -8.51 11.99 0.27
C ARG A 23 -9.02 10.82 1.10
N LEU A 24 -8.62 9.62 0.72
CA LEU A 24 -8.75 8.42 1.54
C LEU A 24 -7.36 8.07 2.08
N GLU A 25 -7.24 7.96 3.39
CA GLU A 25 -6.02 7.55 4.08
C GLU A 25 -6.33 6.24 4.81
N VAL A 26 -5.52 5.21 4.58
CA VAL A 26 -5.66 3.88 5.17
C VAL A 26 -4.35 3.56 5.88
N ASP A 27 -4.39 3.57 7.20
CA ASP A 27 -3.29 3.08 8.06
C ASP A 27 -3.41 1.56 8.18
N LEU A 28 -2.53 0.83 7.49
CA LEU A 28 -2.53 -0.63 7.50
C LEU A 28 -2.03 -1.20 8.83
N LEU A 29 -1.21 -0.46 9.59
CA LEU A 29 -0.75 -0.91 10.91
C LEU A 29 -1.88 -0.88 11.94
N SER A 30 -2.91 -0.06 11.73
CA SER A 30 -4.11 -0.04 12.59
C SER A 30 -4.86 -1.38 12.65
N PHE A 31 -4.68 -2.23 11.63
CA PHE A 31 -5.26 -3.58 11.59
C PHE A 31 -4.40 -4.64 12.27
N LEU A 32 -3.15 -4.34 12.62
CA LEU A 32 -2.34 -5.19 13.48
C LEU A 32 -2.55 -4.86 14.97
N PRO A 33 -2.71 -5.89 15.82
CA PRO A 33 -2.52 -5.74 17.26
C PRO A 33 -1.19 -5.05 17.59
N GLU A 34 -1.17 -4.19 18.61
CA GLU A 34 0.04 -3.42 18.97
C GLU A 34 1.23 -4.32 19.33
N ASP A 35 0.96 -5.48 19.94
CA ASP A 35 1.95 -6.51 20.31
C ASP A 35 2.52 -7.27 19.10
N GLN A 36 1.98 -7.05 17.89
CA GLN A 36 2.48 -7.61 16.63
C GLN A 36 3.18 -6.56 15.75
N ARG A 37 3.25 -5.30 16.17
CA ARG A 37 3.95 -4.23 15.42
C ARG A 37 5.46 -4.27 15.64
N SER A 38 5.90 -4.88 16.73
CA SER A 38 7.31 -5.15 17.01
C SER A 38 7.45 -6.53 17.64
N GLY A 39 8.61 -7.13 17.47
CA GLY A 39 8.88 -8.45 18.02
C GLY A 39 10.21 -8.99 17.54
N SER A 40 10.42 -10.28 17.79
CA SER A 40 11.60 -11.01 17.37
C SER A 40 11.19 -12.23 16.55
N LEU A 41 11.86 -12.43 15.41
CA LEU A 41 11.66 -13.58 14.53
C LEU A 41 12.86 -14.51 14.67
N THR A 42 12.63 -15.69 15.23
CA THR A 42 13.68 -16.71 15.35
C THR A 42 13.84 -17.47 14.04
N LEU A 43 15.02 -17.39 13.45
CA LEU A 43 15.44 -18.12 12.27
C LEU A 43 16.21 -19.38 12.70
N GLN A 44 15.66 -20.57 12.42
CA GLN A 44 16.41 -21.82 12.53
C GLN A 44 17.15 -22.08 11.23
N ALA A 45 18.23 -21.33 10.97
CA ALA A 45 19.07 -21.40 9.76
C ALA A 45 18.24 -21.51 8.46
N GLY A 46 17.72 -20.39 7.96
CA GLY A 46 16.82 -20.40 6.81
C GLY A 46 16.10 -19.07 6.59
N SER A 47 14.86 -19.15 6.10
CA SER A 47 14.03 -17.99 5.80
C SER A 47 12.79 -17.90 6.69
N ALA A 48 12.40 -16.68 7.05
CA ALA A 48 11.12 -16.38 7.68
C ALA A 48 10.37 -15.35 6.84
N GLU A 49 9.03 -15.40 6.88
CA GLU A 49 8.19 -14.40 6.24
C GLU A 49 7.14 -13.89 7.23
N THR A 50 6.78 -12.62 7.09
CA THR A 50 5.63 -12.02 7.79
C THR A 50 4.83 -11.17 6.81
N VAL A 51 3.51 -11.15 6.97
CA VAL A 51 2.59 -10.46 6.06
C VAL A 51 1.68 -9.51 6.84
N LEU A 52 1.42 -8.34 6.27
CA LEU A 52 0.62 -7.25 6.83
C LEU A 52 -0.58 -6.93 5.90
N PRO A 53 -1.83 -6.88 6.42
CA PRO A 53 -2.27 -7.40 7.73
C PRO A 53 -2.45 -8.93 7.76
N GLY A 54 -2.38 -9.57 6.59
CA GLY A 54 -2.61 -11.00 6.39
C GLY A 54 -2.45 -11.32 4.90
N ASN A 55 -2.47 -12.61 4.55
CA ASN A 55 -2.23 -13.05 3.17
C ASN A 55 -3.30 -12.52 2.21
N GLU A 56 -4.54 -12.43 2.67
CA GLU A 56 -5.67 -11.86 1.93
C GLU A 56 -5.59 -10.34 1.77
N GLY A 57 -4.75 -9.66 2.55
CA GLY A 57 -4.64 -8.21 2.56
C GLY A 57 -5.87 -7.46 3.09
N GLN A 58 -5.72 -6.14 3.22
CA GLN A 58 -6.79 -5.26 3.64
C GLN A 58 -7.70 -4.91 2.46
N PRO A 59 -9.03 -5.16 2.53
CA PRO A 59 -9.95 -4.64 1.53
C PRO A 59 -10.05 -3.11 1.60
N VAL A 60 -9.98 -2.49 0.43
CA VAL A 60 -10.11 -1.04 0.22
C VAL A 60 -11.24 -0.80 -0.76
N GLY A 61 -12.29 -0.12 -0.27
CA GLY A 61 -13.44 0.29 -1.07
C GLY A 61 -13.46 1.80 -1.25
N LEU A 62 -13.48 2.27 -2.50
CA LEU A 62 -13.62 3.68 -2.82
C LEU A 62 -15.10 4.08 -2.89
N PRO A 63 -15.56 5.01 -2.05
CA PRO A 63 -16.96 5.41 -2.05
C PRO A 63 -17.27 6.27 -3.29
N GLY A 64 -17.99 5.69 -4.26
CA GLY A 64 -18.62 6.44 -5.36
C GLY A 64 -17.67 7.29 -6.22
N SER A 65 -16.37 6.98 -6.25
CA SER A 65 -15.40 7.75 -7.03
C SER A 65 -15.43 7.35 -8.50
N GLU A 66 -15.67 8.31 -9.39
CA GLU A 66 -15.58 8.08 -10.84
C GLU A 66 -14.13 8.13 -11.36
N ALA A 67 -13.20 8.78 -10.65
CA ALA A 67 -11.81 8.90 -11.09
C ALA A 67 -10.78 8.92 -9.94
N LEU A 68 -9.75 8.08 -10.07
CA LEU A 68 -8.51 8.13 -9.28
C LEU A 68 -7.62 9.26 -9.81
N VAL A 69 -7.24 10.19 -8.94
CA VAL A 69 -6.30 11.29 -9.26
C VAL A 69 -4.87 10.81 -9.07
N ASP A 70 -4.57 10.27 -7.88
CA ASP A 70 -3.30 9.63 -7.57
C ASP A 70 -3.47 8.63 -6.42
N ALA A 71 -2.43 7.82 -6.25
CA ALA A 71 -2.26 6.94 -5.12
C ALA A 71 -0.79 6.96 -4.70
N TRP A 72 -0.52 6.95 -3.40
CA TRP A 72 0.83 6.76 -2.87
C TRP A 72 0.80 5.77 -1.72
N MET A 73 1.90 5.05 -1.58
CA MET A 73 2.09 4.03 -0.56
C MET A 73 3.41 4.29 0.14
N GLN A 74 3.38 4.24 1.47
CA GLN A 74 4.58 4.33 2.31
C GLN A 74 4.60 3.14 3.26
N VAL A 75 5.68 2.37 3.25
CA VAL A 75 5.87 1.24 4.17
C VAL A 75 7.28 1.28 4.70
N ALA A 76 7.45 1.20 6.02
CA ALA A 76 8.77 1.23 6.66
C ALA A 76 8.85 0.24 7.82
N LEU A 77 9.98 -0.46 7.87
CA LEU A 77 10.31 -1.49 8.87
C LEU A 77 11.77 -1.32 9.29
N ASP A 78 12.01 -1.22 10.58
CA ASP A 78 13.36 -1.29 11.16
C ASP A 78 13.68 -2.75 11.52
N LEU A 79 14.93 -3.16 11.28
CA LEU A 79 15.44 -4.51 11.51
C LEU A 79 16.76 -4.46 12.30
N THR A 80 16.93 -5.38 13.24
CA THR A 80 18.19 -5.60 13.95
C THR A 80 18.60 -7.06 13.81
N ASN A 81 19.77 -7.30 13.22
CA ASN A 81 20.27 -8.63 12.95
C ASN A 81 21.04 -9.19 14.16
N GLN A 82 20.48 -10.15 14.88
CA GLN A 82 21.13 -10.89 15.97
C GLN A 82 21.46 -12.34 15.58
N THR A 83 21.45 -12.64 14.29
CA THR A 83 21.80 -13.97 13.77
C THR A 83 23.31 -14.19 13.73
N ASP A 84 23.74 -15.41 13.40
CA ASP A 84 25.15 -15.78 13.24
C ASP A 84 25.74 -15.44 11.84
N ALA A 85 24.98 -14.78 10.97
CA ALA A 85 25.40 -14.40 9.62
C ALA A 85 24.80 -13.05 9.17
N ASP A 86 25.17 -12.60 7.96
CA ASP A 86 24.54 -11.44 7.33
C ASP A 86 23.07 -11.73 7.00
N LEU A 87 22.20 -10.76 7.27
CA LEU A 87 20.77 -10.82 7.03
C LEU A 87 20.43 -10.18 5.69
N SER A 88 19.74 -10.93 4.84
CA SER A 88 19.08 -10.41 3.65
C SER A 88 17.59 -10.24 3.92
N GLY A 89 17.05 -9.05 3.65
CA GLY A 89 15.64 -8.74 3.80
C GLY A 89 15.03 -8.22 2.50
N ALA A 90 13.79 -8.60 2.22
CA ALA A 90 12.99 -8.07 1.13
C ALA A 90 11.61 -7.65 1.65
N LEU A 91 11.13 -6.50 1.19
CA LEU A 91 9.77 -6.00 1.42
C LEU A 91 9.08 -5.95 0.05
N GLU A 92 7.89 -6.53 -0.06
CA GLU A 92 7.03 -6.47 -1.24
C GLU A 92 5.66 -5.93 -0.86
N VAL A 93 5.11 -5.01 -1.66
CA VAL A 93 3.71 -4.58 -1.57
C VAL A 93 2.97 -5.10 -2.79
N ARG A 94 1.86 -5.80 -2.56
CA ARG A 94 1.02 -6.36 -3.63
C ARG A 94 -0.40 -5.85 -3.52
N VAL A 95 -1.06 -5.79 -4.68
CA VAL A 95 -2.49 -5.48 -4.79
C VAL A 95 -3.20 -6.56 -5.57
N GLY A 96 -4.46 -6.81 -5.24
CA GLY A 96 -5.28 -7.79 -5.96
C GLY A 96 -6.75 -7.39 -5.98
N PRO A 97 -7.59 -8.15 -6.72
CA PRO A 97 -9.03 -7.99 -6.71
C PRO A 97 -9.63 -8.08 -5.29
N GLU A 98 -10.81 -7.47 -5.07
CA GLU A 98 -11.51 -7.54 -3.78
C GLU A 98 -11.85 -8.97 -3.32
N ASN A 99 -12.05 -9.90 -4.27
CA ASN A 99 -12.36 -11.29 -3.99
C ASN A 99 -11.11 -12.19 -3.90
N ASP A 100 -9.92 -11.62 -4.00
CA ASP A 100 -8.67 -12.34 -3.80
C ASP A 100 -8.54 -12.75 -2.31
N THR A 101 -8.18 -14.00 -2.09
CA THR A 101 -8.01 -14.57 -0.74
C THR A 101 -6.54 -14.75 -0.37
N ASN A 102 -5.61 -14.51 -1.30
CA ASN A 102 -4.17 -14.62 -1.06
C ASN A 102 -3.35 -13.79 -2.08
N LEU A 103 -2.94 -12.59 -1.66
CA LEU A 103 -2.19 -11.66 -2.50
C LEU A 103 -0.74 -12.07 -2.82
N PHE A 104 -0.29 -13.25 -2.39
CA PHE A 104 1.08 -13.73 -2.61
C PHE A 104 1.13 -15.11 -3.26
N ASP A 105 0.04 -15.55 -3.92
CA ASP A 105 0.00 -16.83 -4.64
C ASP A 105 0.31 -16.73 -6.15
N GLY A 106 0.36 -15.51 -6.70
CA GLY A 106 0.61 -15.25 -8.12
C GLY A 106 -0.63 -15.37 -9.00
N SER A 107 -1.84 -15.37 -8.43
CA SER A 107 -3.11 -15.60 -9.11
C SER A 107 -3.99 -14.34 -9.16
N GLY A 108 -3.56 -13.36 -9.96
CA GLY A 108 -4.32 -12.12 -10.17
C GLY A 108 -3.92 -10.98 -9.24
N ASP A 109 -3.06 -11.25 -8.26
CA ASP A 109 -2.29 -10.24 -7.55
C ASP A 109 -1.18 -9.66 -8.45
N VAL A 110 -0.79 -8.42 -8.15
CA VAL A 110 0.21 -7.66 -8.89
C VAL A 110 1.16 -7.00 -7.89
N LEU A 111 2.47 -7.15 -8.12
CA LEU A 111 3.49 -6.41 -7.39
C LEU A 111 3.37 -4.92 -7.69
N TRP A 112 3.18 -4.12 -6.64
CA TRP A 112 3.16 -2.67 -6.72
C TRP A 112 4.55 -2.08 -6.48
N GLY A 113 5.29 -2.61 -5.50
CA GLY A 113 6.64 -2.16 -5.22
C GLY A 113 7.41 -3.13 -4.33
N SER A 114 8.74 -3.06 -4.41
CA SER A 114 9.62 -3.92 -3.61
C SER A 114 10.92 -3.21 -3.23
N ALA A 115 11.42 -3.47 -2.03
CA ALA A 115 12.72 -3.00 -1.54
C ALA A 115 13.50 -4.16 -0.95
N SER A 116 14.83 -4.03 -0.91
CA SER A 116 15.70 -5.02 -0.28
C SER A 116 16.78 -4.35 0.55
N VAL A 117 17.30 -5.08 1.53
CA VAL A 117 18.36 -4.64 2.44
C VAL A 117 19.31 -5.80 2.72
N SER A 118 20.58 -5.48 2.94
CA SER A 118 21.57 -6.39 3.51
C SER A 118 22.11 -5.77 4.80
N ILE A 119 22.02 -6.52 5.90
CA ILE A 119 22.39 -6.05 7.24
C ILE A 119 23.48 -6.99 7.78
N PRO A 120 24.70 -6.48 8.03
CA PRO A 120 25.76 -7.28 8.60
C PRO A 120 25.37 -7.92 9.93
N GLN A 121 26.03 -9.02 10.30
CA GLN A 121 25.89 -9.62 11.62
C GLN A 121 26.03 -8.56 12.74
N GLY A 122 25.07 -8.52 13.67
CA GLY A 122 25.04 -7.56 14.79
C GLY A 122 24.65 -6.14 14.38
N GLY A 123 24.30 -5.91 13.11
CA GLY A 123 23.95 -4.60 12.56
C GLY A 123 22.47 -4.26 12.65
N ASN A 124 22.17 -3.01 12.30
CA ASN A 124 20.81 -2.49 12.13
C ASN A 124 20.61 -2.02 10.69
N GLY A 125 19.37 -2.08 10.21
CA GLY A 125 18.99 -1.55 8.91
C GLY A 125 17.49 -1.31 8.82
N SER A 126 17.04 -0.77 7.69
CA SER A 126 15.63 -0.54 7.43
C SER A 126 15.24 -1.00 6.03
N LEU A 127 14.01 -1.47 5.91
CA LEU A 127 13.31 -1.65 4.65
C LEU A 127 12.29 -0.52 4.54
N SER A 128 12.39 0.27 3.48
CA SER A 128 11.46 1.36 3.23
C SER A 128 11.04 1.39 1.77
N LEU A 129 9.75 1.60 1.57
CA LEU A 129 9.12 1.82 0.29
C LEU A 129 8.34 3.13 0.36
N ASP A 130 8.63 4.04 -0.57
CA ASP A 130 7.83 5.22 -0.83
C ASP A 130 7.69 5.33 -2.35
N PHE A 131 6.48 5.09 -2.84
CA PHE A 131 6.21 5.19 -4.27
C PHE A 131 4.82 5.74 -4.55
N THR A 132 4.75 6.48 -5.65
CA THR A 132 3.51 6.98 -6.24
C THR A 132 3.09 6.07 -7.38
N LEU A 133 1.78 5.80 -7.47
CA LEU A 133 1.19 5.05 -8.57
C LEU A 133 1.33 5.81 -9.89
N ASP A 134 2.10 5.24 -10.80
CA ASP A 134 2.22 5.72 -12.18
C ASP A 134 1.43 4.79 -13.12
N PRO A 135 0.41 5.31 -13.84
CA PRO A 135 -0.38 4.52 -14.78
C PRO A 135 0.44 3.96 -15.96
N ASN A 136 1.58 4.57 -16.30
CA ASN A 136 2.44 4.13 -17.39
C ASN A 136 3.45 3.08 -16.94
N ALA A 137 3.99 3.22 -15.73
CA ALA A 137 4.93 2.24 -15.17
C ALA A 137 4.21 0.98 -14.70
N ASN A 138 3.03 1.11 -14.09
CA ASN A 138 2.28 0.03 -13.46
C ASN A 138 0.80 0.01 -13.87
N PRO A 139 0.47 -0.21 -15.15
CA PRO A 139 -0.90 -0.13 -15.66
C PRO A 139 -1.85 -1.13 -14.99
N SER A 140 -1.38 -2.34 -14.65
CA SER A 140 -2.20 -3.36 -13.99
C SER A 140 -2.61 -2.95 -12.57
N VAL A 141 -1.66 -2.44 -11.78
CA VAL A 141 -1.91 -1.87 -10.45
C VAL A 141 -2.87 -0.69 -10.57
N TYR A 142 -2.61 0.22 -11.52
CA TYR A 142 -3.46 1.37 -11.73
C TYR A 142 -4.90 0.99 -12.04
N ASN A 143 -5.12 0.00 -12.91
CA ASN A 143 -6.45 -0.48 -13.24
C ASN A 143 -7.16 -1.13 -12.04
N LEU A 144 -6.45 -1.89 -11.21
CA LEU A 144 -6.99 -2.46 -9.97
C LEU A 144 -7.42 -1.37 -8.99
N VAL A 145 -6.54 -0.42 -8.67
CA VAL A 145 -6.87 0.68 -7.73
C VAL A 145 -7.99 1.55 -8.30
N ARG A 146 -7.96 1.85 -9.60
CA ARG A 146 -8.99 2.64 -10.29
C ARG A 146 -10.35 1.94 -10.33
N SER A 147 -10.41 0.60 -10.30
CA SER A 147 -11.67 -0.14 -10.23
C SER A 147 -12.49 0.18 -8.96
N GLY A 148 -11.80 0.69 -7.94
CA GLY A 148 -12.39 1.19 -6.70
C GLY A 148 -12.72 0.12 -5.67
N ARG A 149 -12.44 -1.15 -5.94
CA ARG A 149 -12.51 -2.23 -4.94
C ARG A 149 -11.35 -3.19 -5.15
N PHE A 150 -10.42 -3.19 -4.21
CA PHE A 150 -9.19 -3.98 -4.28
C PHE A 150 -8.70 -4.35 -2.89
N ARG A 151 -7.71 -5.22 -2.82
CA ARG A 151 -6.99 -5.58 -1.59
C ARG A 151 -5.53 -5.15 -1.71
N VAL A 152 -4.92 -4.81 -0.59
CA VAL A 152 -3.50 -4.45 -0.50
C VAL A 152 -2.86 -5.17 0.69
N ALA A 153 -1.65 -5.67 0.50
CA ALA A 153 -0.84 -6.24 1.57
C ALA A 153 0.64 -5.94 1.36
N ALA A 154 1.40 -6.00 2.45
CA ALA A 154 2.86 -5.99 2.43
C ALA A 154 3.39 -7.31 2.98
N LYS A 155 4.43 -7.88 2.35
CA LYS A 155 5.15 -9.05 2.85
C LYS A 155 6.61 -8.70 3.07
N VAL A 156 7.15 -9.16 4.19
CA VAL A 156 8.57 -9.11 4.48
C VAL A 156 9.10 -10.53 4.48
N SER A 157 10.14 -10.77 3.69
CA SER A 157 10.86 -12.03 3.63
C SER A 157 12.28 -11.79 4.12
N LEU A 158 12.71 -12.56 5.12
CA LEU A 158 14.02 -12.49 5.76
C LEU A 158 14.77 -13.80 5.53
N SER A 159 16.07 -13.72 5.29
CA SER A 159 16.95 -14.88 5.14
C SER A 159 18.30 -14.58 5.78
N ALA A 160 18.72 -15.44 6.70
CA ALA A 160 20.01 -15.35 7.37
C ALA A 160 20.44 -16.74 7.89
N GLY A 161 21.52 -16.77 8.66
CA GLY A 161 21.88 -17.93 9.47
C GLY A 161 20.95 -18.13 10.67
N ALA A 162 21.40 -18.87 11.69
CA ALA A 162 20.58 -19.13 12.87
C ALA A 162 20.61 -17.94 13.85
N GLY A 163 19.48 -17.67 14.49
CA GLY A 163 19.36 -16.67 15.55
C GLY A 163 18.12 -15.80 15.38
N ASP A 164 18.14 -14.62 15.99
CA ASP A 164 16.96 -13.77 16.08
C ASP A 164 17.10 -12.52 15.20
N VAL A 165 15.97 -12.04 14.68
CA VAL A 165 15.85 -10.74 14.02
C VAL A 165 14.76 -9.95 14.71
N ASP A 166 15.15 -8.87 15.38
CA ASP A 166 14.19 -7.94 15.95
C ASP A 166 13.66 -7.03 14.84
N TYR A 167 12.34 -6.82 14.84
CA TYR A 167 11.67 -5.99 13.87
C TYR A 167 10.76 -4.96 14.55
N THR A 168 10.57 -3.82 13.90
CA THR A 168 9.59 -2.82 14.32
C THR A 168 9.01 -2.13 13.09
N TRP A 169 7.70 -2.33 12.87
CA TRP A 169 6.96 -1.59 11.86
C TRP A 169 6.88 -0.13 12.26
N LYS A 170 7.32 0.75 11.35
CA LYS A 170 7.32 2.19 11.55
C LYS A 170 6.14 2.86 10.86
N GLN A 171 5.77 2.34 9.70
CA GLN A 171 4.74 2.93 8.84
C GLN A 171 4.18 1.90 7.87
N ALA A 172 2.89 1.99 7.56
CA ALA A 172 2.26 1.30 6.43
C ALA A 172 0.99 2.06 6.00
N ASP A 173 1.17 3.15 5.26
CA ASP A 173 0.09 4.05 4.88
C ASP A 173 -0.20 3.95 3.38
N LEU A 174 -1.46 3.69 3.06
CA LEU A 174 -2.00 3.85 1.72
C LEU A 174 -2.84 5.12 1.66
N ASN A 175 -2.58 5.93 0.67
CA ASN A 175 -3.32 7.16 0.47
C ASN A 175 -3.76 7.33 -0.97
N LEU A 176 -4.99 7.78 -1.17
CA LEU A 176 -5.63 7.91 -2.47
C LEU A 176 -6.27 9.29 -2.57
N ARG A 177 -6.04 10.02 -3.67
CA ARG A 177 -6.90 11.17 -4.02
C ARG A 177 -7.87 10.80 -5.12
N LEU A 178 -9.12 11.17 -4.89
CA LEU A 178 -10.25 10.77 -5.71
C LEU A 178 -11.05 11.98 -6.14
N LYS A 179 -11.63 11.93 -7.33
CA LYS A 179 -12.67 12.87 -7.77
C LYS A 179 -14.01 12.15 -7.87
N PRO A 180 -15.10 12.76 -7.37
CA PRO A 180 -16.43 12.20 -7.46
C PRO A 180 -16.97 12.17 -8.89
N PHE A 181 -16.54 13.11 -9.74
CA PHE A 181 -17.00 13.23 -11.11
C PHE A 181 -15.84 13.48 -12.07
N ASN A 182 -15.83 12.80 -13.21
CA ASN A 182 -14.88 13.07 -14.28
C ASN A 182 -15.50 13.99 -15.36
N LEU A 183 -15.89 15.20 -14.97
CA LEU A 183 -16.58 16.15 -15.86
C LEU A 183 -15.65 16.81 -16.89
N ILE A 184 -14.32 16.69 -16.72
CA ILE A 184 -13.30 17.22 -17.62
C ILE A 184 -12.22 16.14 -17.79
N PRO A 185 -12.06 15.55 -18.99
CA PRO A 185 -10.94 14.66 -19.27
C PRO A 185 -9.62 15.39 -19.01
N ASN A 186 -8.69 14.79 -18.26
CA ASN A 186 -7.33 15.30 -18.21
C ASN A 186 -6.73 15.19 -19.63
N PRO A 187 -6.07 16.24 -20.15
CA PRO A 187 -5.40 16.21 -21.45
C PRO A 187 -4.22 15.24 -21.48
#